data_AF-A0A382X2Z0-F1
#
_entry.id   AF-A0A382X2Z0-F1
#
_cell.length_a   1.000
_cell.length_b   1.000
_cell.length_c   1.000
_cell.angle_alpha   90.00
_cell.angle_beta   90.00
_cell.angle_gamma   90.00
#
_symmetry.space_group_name_H-M   'P 1'
#
loop_
_entity.id
_entity.type
_entity.pdbx_description
1 polymer ?
#
loop_
_entity_poly.entity_id
_entity_poly.type
_entity_poly.pdbx_seq_one_letter_code
_entity_poly.pdbx_strand_id
1 'polypeptide(L)'
;MFKKLEQLSIHNLQDLLLHLPLRYENRTRITAIADAQPGDHLVLKGQIVSTQIQFGRRRSLVASLRDETGQINLRFYYFGKTQQAQLEGLPEIRCFGEIRRGASGLELYHPEYSNQLNQPLETTLTPVYPKTEGISQNQLRKLVLQTLATLQQSQLLANL
;
A
#
# COMPACT_ATOMS: atom_id res chain seq x y z
N MET A 1 2.17 11.00 -19.71
CA MET A 1 3.09 10.30 -18.80
C MET A 1 4.40 11.08 -18.66
N PHE A 2 5.07 11.43 -19.76
CA PHE A 2 6.29 12.26 -19.78
C PHE A 2 6.20 13.56 -18.96
N LYS A 3 5.18 14.41 -19.22
CA LYS A 3 4.94 15.66 -18.45
C LYS A 3 4.84 15.49 -16.94
N LYS A 4 4.48 14.30 -16.45
CA LYS A 4 4.36 14.03 -15.01
C LYS A 4 5.70 13.62 -14.39
N LEU A 5 6.58 12.98 -15.18
CA LEU A 5 7.96 12.67 -14.80
C LEU A 5 8.81 13.94 -14.77
N GLU A 6 8.58 14.88 -15.68
CA GLU A 6 9.23 16.20 -15.64
C GLU A 6 8.95 16.96 -14.34
N GLN A 7 7.76 16.81 -13.75
CA GLN A 7 7.44 17.40 -12.43
C GLN A 7 8.24 16.76 -11.29
N LEU A 8 8.80 15.57 -11.49
CA LEU A 8 9.74 14.91 -10.59
C LEU A 8 11.21 15.19 -11.00
N SER A 9 11.43 16.09 -11.96
CA SER A 9 12.76 16.35 -12.56
C SER A 9 13.38 15.10 -13.20
N ILE A 10 12.54 14.17 -13.68
CA ILE A 10 12.97 12.97 -14.41
C ILE A 10 12.78 13.22 -15.91
N HIS A 11 13.88 13.50 -16.61
CA HIS A 11 13.90 13.80 -18.05
C HIS A 11 14.53 12.67 -18.87
N ASN A 12 15.38 11.86 -18.26
CA ASN A 12 16.08 10.75 -18.92
C ASN A 12 16.21 9.51 -18.00
N LEU A 13 16.86 8.45 -18.50
CA LEU A 13 17.06 7.20 -17.73
C LEU A 13 17.99 7.39 -16.53
N GLN A 14 19.02 8.23 -16.62
CA GLN A 14 19.92 8.52 -15.51
C GLN A 14 19.18 9.21 -14.36
N ASP A 15 18.31 10.18 -14.66
CA ASP A 15 17.47 10.83 -13.64
C ASP A 15 16.55 9.81 -12.95
N LEU A 16 15.98 8.87 -13.73
CA LEU A 16 15.11 7.82 -13.19
C LEU A 16 15.87 6.84 -12.28
N LEU A 17 17.14 6.52 -12.60
CA LEU A 17 17.99 5.68 -11.75
C LEU A 17 18.36 6.37 -10.44
N LEU A 18 18.56 7.69 -10.49
CA LEU A 18 18.90 8.51 -9.33
C LEU A 18 17.67 9.02 -8.57
N HIS A 19 16.46 8.70 -9.04
CA HIS A 19 15.21 8.94 -8.32
C HIS A 19 15.06 7.93 -7.19
N LEU A 20 15.86 8.08 -6.13
CA LEU A 20 15.99 7.09 -5.07
C LEU A 20 14.73 6.97 -4.19
N PRO A 21 14.47 5.79 -3.60
CA PRO A 21 13.41 5.64 -2.61
C PRO A 21 13.64 6.54 -1.39
N LEU A 22 12.58 7.19 -0.91
CA LEU A 22 12.58 7.96 0.34
C LEU A 22 12.62 7.05 1.58
N ARG A 23 12.02 5.87 1.45
CA ARG A 23 11.94 4.85 2.49
C ARG A 23 11.68 3.49 1.88
N TYR A 24 11.80 2.47 2.71
CA TYR A 24 11.46 1.10 2.39
C TYR A 24 10.39 0.59 3.35
N GLU A 25 9.42 -0.14 2.81
CA GLU A 25 8.33 -0.73 3.58
C GLU A 25 8.49 -2.25 3.61
N ASN A 26 8.40 -2.85 4.80
CA ASN A 26 8.42 -4.29 4.92
C ASN A 26 7.02 -4.85 4.62
N ARG A 27 6.85 -5.39 3.42
CA ARG A 27 5.62 -6.07 2.97
C ARG A 27 5.82 -7.57 2.74
N THR A 28 6.85 -8.16 3.37
CA THR A 28 7.31 -9.52 3.07
C THR A 28 6.63 -10.61 3.88
N ARG A 29 5.88 -10.23 4.93
CA ARG A 29 5.17 -11.17 5.81
C ARG A 29 3.81 -10.63 6.20
N ILE A 30 2.85 -11.53 6.34
CA ILE A 30 1.58 -11.23 7.02
C ILE A 30 1.85 -11.29 8.52
N THR A 31 1.33 -10.32 9.26
CA THR A 31 1.39 -10.26 10.72
C THR A 31 0.00 -10.55 11.28
N ALA A 32 -0.07 -11.29 12.38
CA ALA A 32 -1.33 -11.55 13.07
C ALA A 32 -1.86 -10.25 13.68
N ILE A 33 -3.19 -10.07 13.71
CA ILE A 33 -3.80 -8.84 14.24
C ILE A 33 -3.47 -8.65 15.73
N ALA A 34 -3.37 -9.73 16.52
CA ALA A 34 -3.02 -9.64 17.94
C ALA A 34 -1.60 -9.08 18.20
N ASP A 35 -0.70 -9.22 17.24
CA ASP A 35 0.69 -8.73 17.36
C ASP A 35 0.84 -7.27 16.93
N ALA A 36 -0.21 -6.64 16.40
CA ALA A 36 -0.15 -5.28 15.87
C ALA A 36 0.01 -4.24 16.99
N GLN A 37 1.04 -3.39 16.90
CA GLN A 37 1.24 -2.28 17.83
C GLN A 37 1.11 -0.92 17.14
N PRO A 38 0.63 0.13 17.85
CA PRO A 38 0.59 1.48 17.31
C PRO A 38 1.96 1.95 16.81
N GLY A 39 2.00 2.48 15.58
CA GLY A 39 3.22 2.90 14.89
C GLY A 39 3.76 1.88 13.89
N ASP A 40 3.37 0.61 14.01
CA ASP A 40 3.80 -0.41 13.08
C ASP A 40 3.22 -0.20 11.68
N HIS A 41 3.98 -0.57 10.66
CA HIS A 41 3.51 -0.67 9.28
C HIS A 41 3.47 -2.14 8.89
N LEU A 42 2.28 -2.74 8.87
CA LEU A 42 2.11 -4.19 8.77
C LEU A 42 1.26 -4.57 7.56
N VAL A 43 1.52 -5.75 7.03
CA VAL A 43 0.59 -6.45 6.16
C VAL A 43 -0.30 -7.33 7.03
N LEU A 44 -1.61 -7.13 6.95
CA LEU A 44 -2.61 -7.94 7.64
C LEU A 44 -3.44 -8.70 6.59
N LYS A 45 -3.95 -9.87 6.98
CA LYS A 45 -4.87 -10.66 6.17
C LYS A 45 -6.03 -11.10 7.07
N GLY A 46 -7.26 -10.92 6.61
CA GLY A 46 -8.42 -11.32 7.39
C GLY A 46 -9.73 -11.11 6.66
N GLN A 47 -10.81 -11.55 7.31
CA GLN A 47 -12.17 -11.46 6.81
C GLN A 47 -12.81 -10.12 7.15
N ILE A 48 -13.59 -9.57 6.21
CA ILE A 48 -14.44 -8.42 6.51
C ILE A 48 -15.69 -8.92 7.22
N VAL A 49 -15.82 -8.61 8.50
CA VAL A 49 -16.97 -9.06 9.33
C VAL A 49 -18.09 -8.04 9.37
N SER A 50 -17.80 -6.77 9.13
CA SER A 50 -18.80 -5.72 9.02
C SER A 50 -18.26 -4.49 8.31
N THR A 51 -19.17 -3.73 7.72
CA THR A 51 -18.89 -2.40 7.17
C THR A 51 -20.00 -1.46 7.62
N GLN A 52 -19.64 -0.22 7.91
CA GLN A 52 -20.61 0.79 8.33
C GLN A 52 -20.10 2.19 8.00
N ILE A 53 -21.02 3.07 7.63
CA ILE A 53 -20.73 4.50 7.53
C ILE A 53 -20.94 5.12 8.91
N GLN A 54 -19.88 5.71 9.46
CA GLN A 54 -19.93 6.44 10.72
C GLN A 54 -19.96 7.95 10.46
N PHE A 55 -20.87 8.64 11.14
CA PHE A 55 -21.03 10.09 11.13
C PHE A 55 -20.48 10.73 12.42
N GLY A 56 -19.22 10.41 12.76
CA GLY A 56 -18.52 11.12 13.84
C GLY A 56 -18.18 12.57 13.45
N ARG A 57 -17.09 13.12 13.99
CA ARG A 57 -16.61 14.48 13.59
C ARG A 57 -16.49 14.65 12.07
N ARG A 58 -16.14 13.57 11.39
CA ARG A 58 -16.08 13.49 9.93
C ARG A 58 -16.69 12.18 9.46
N ARG A 59 -17.51 12.22 8.41
CA ARG A 59 -18.05 11.03 7.74
C ARG A 59 -16.92 10.10 7.33
N SER A 60 -17.03 8.82 7.68
CA SER A 60 -16.06 7.79 7.30
C SER A 60 -16.73 6.45 7.08
N LEU A 61 -16.16 5.63 6.19
CA LEU A 61 -16.46 4.22 6.07
C LEU A 61 -15.53 3.45 7.00
N VAL A 62 -16.09 2.60 7.84
CA VAL A 62 -15.36 1.71 8.73
C VAL A 62 -15.66 0.27 8.33
N ALA A 63 -14.62 -0.48 7.97
CA ALA A 63 -14.69 -1.92 7.73
C ALA A 63 -13.94 -2.65 8.84
N SER A 64 -14.58 -3.62 9.47
CA SER A 64 -13.98 -4.44 10.51
C SER A 64 -13.30 -5.65 9.89
N LEU A 65 -11.99 -5.77 10.10
CA LEU A 65 -11.15 -6.87 9.64
C LEU A 65 -10.88 -7.81 10.82
N ARG A 66 -11.12 -9.11 10.65
CA ARG A 66 -10.88 -10.13 11.68
C ARG A 66 -10.02 -11.26 11.13
N ASP A 67 -9.09 -11.74 11.95
CA ASP A 67 -8.38 -12.99 11.75
C ASP A 67 -8.62 -13.93 12.95
N GLU A 68 -7.89 -15.03 13.06
CA GLU A 68 -8.02 -15.99 14.16
C GLU A 68 -7.58 -15.42 15.52
N THR A 69 -6.81 -14.32 15.51
CA THR A 69 -6.14 -13.77 16.69
C THR A 69 -6.82 -12.51 17.23
N GLY A 70 -7.53 -11.76 16.38
CA GLY A 70 -8.15 -10.52 16.80
C GLY A 70 -8.92 -9.79 15.70
N GLN A 71 -9.28 -8.55 16.01
CA GLN A 71 -10.04 -7.68 15.13
C GLN A 71 -9.44 -6.27 15.11
N ILE A 72 -9.42 -5.64 13.94
CA ILE A 72 -8.96 -4.27 13.73
C ILE A 72 -9.87 -3.55 12.73
N ASN A 73 -9.97 -2.23 12.84
CA ASN A 73 -10.84 -1.45 11.96
C ASN A 73 -10.06 -0.73 10.85
N LEU A 74 -10.52 -0.83 9.61
CA LEU A 74 -10.04 -0.07 8.47
C LEU A 74 -10.95 1.14 8.28
N ARG A 75 -10.40 2.35 8.30
CA ARG A 75 -11.18 3.58 8.20
C ARG A 75 -10.79 4.40 6.97
N PHE A 76 -11.80 4.78 6.19
CA PHE A 76 -11.66 5.57 4.97
C PHE A 76 -12.48 6.85 5.08
N TYR A 77 -11.83 8.02 4.97
CA TYR A 77 -12.48 9.34 4.96
C TYR A 77 -12.86 9.84 3.56
N TYR A 78 -12.24 9.25 2.55
CA TYR A 78 -12.52 9.45 1.13
C TYR A 78 -12.92 8.09 0.55
N PHE A 79 -14.22 7.89 0.35
CA PHE A 79 -14.78 6.64 -0.18
C PHE A 79 -15.98 6.95 -1.07
N GLY A 80 -16.22 6.09 -2.06
CA GLY A 80 -17.40 6.12 -2.92
C GLY A 80 -18.26 4.87 -2.74
N LYS A 81 -19.42 4.83 -3.41
CA LYS A 81 -20.34 3.67 -3.35
C LYS A 81 -19.65 2.37 -3.80
N THR A 82 -18.78 2.44 -4.80
CA THR A 82 -18.03 1.27 -5.30
C THR A 82 -17.12 0.67 -4.24
N GLN A 83 -16.36 1.50 -3.51
CA GLN A 83 -15.48 1.02 -2.43
C GLN A 83 -16.27 0.42 -1.28
N GLN A 84 -17.40 1.05 -0.92
CA GLN A 84 -18.30 0.52 0.10
C GLN A 84 -18.82 -0.86 -0.29
N ALA A 85 -19.42 -1.00 -1.48
CA ALA A 85 -19.97 -2.26 -1.96
C ALA A 85 -18.90 -3.34 -2.12
N GLN A 86 -17.68 -2.95 -2.52
CA GLN A 86 -16.55 -3.87 -2.60
C GLN A 86 -16.18 -4.43 -1.22
N LEU A 87 -16.00 -3.57 -0.21
CA LEU A 87 -15.66 -4.03 1.14
C LEU A 87 -16.79 -4.87 1.76
N GLU A 88 -18.05 -4.55 1.47
CA GLU A 88 -19.22 -5.34 1.88
C GLU A 88 -19.24 -6.74 1.26
N GLY A 89 -18.85 -6.86 -0.02
CA GLY A 89 -18.93 -8.11 -0.77
C GLY A 89 -17.67 -8.99 -0.72
N LEU A 90 -16.58 -8.52 -0.12
CA LEU A 90 -15.33 -9.26 -0.07
C LEU A 90 -15.24 -10.14 1.19
N PRO A 91 -15.12 -11.47 1.04
CA PRO A 91 -15.06 -12.37 2.20
C PRO A 91 -13.75 -12.24 2.96
N GLU A 92 -12.65 -11.95 2.26
CA GLU A 92 -11.31 -11.87 2.82
C GLU A 92 -10.46 -10.89 2.01
N ILE A 93 -9.59 -10.15 2.68
CA ILE A 93 -8.67 -9.19 2.07
C ILE A 93 -7.28 -9.28 2.70
N ARG A 94 -6.29 -8.77 1.95
CA ARG A 94 -4.97 -8.41 2.47
C ARG A 94 -4.87 -6.89 2.46
N CYS A 95 -4.45 -6.28 3.56
CA CYS A 95 -4.23 -4.84 3.64
C CYS A 95 -2.85 -4.49 4.18
N PHE A 96 -2.38 -3.28 3.87
CA PHE A 96 -1.14 -2.71 4.37
C PHE A 96 -1.36 -1.26 4.80
N GLY A 97 -0.83 -0.90 5.96
CA GLY A 97 -0.84 0.48 6.42
C GLY A 97 -0.27 0.60 7.82
N GLU A 98 -0.25 1.84 8.30
CA GLU A 98 0.18 2.18 9.64
C GLU A 98 -0.93 1.87 10.66
N ILE A 99 -0.57 1.15 11.73
CA ILE A 99 -1.44 0.88 12.86
C ILE A 99 -1.51 2.11 13.75
N ARG A 100 -2.72 2.60 14.03
CA ARG A 100 -2.95 3.78 14.86
C ARG A 100 -3.99 3.49 15.93
N ARG A 101 -3.96 4.29 17.00
CA ARG A 101 -5.06 4.34 17.98
C ARG A 101 -6.18 5.21 17.42
N GLY A 102 -7.36 4.64 17.27
CA GLY A 102 -8.57 5.34 16.85
C GLY A 102 -9.67 5.28 17.91
N ALA A 103 -10.85 5.78 17.54
CA ALA A 103 -12.00 5.84 18.44
C ALA A 103 -12.54 4.46 18.84
N SER A 104 -12.24 3.43 18.03
CA SER A 104 -12.75 2.06 18.21
C SER A 104 -11.68 1.03 18.51
N GLY A 105 -10.51 1.48 19.02
CA GLY A 105 -9.36 0.62 19.30
C GLY A 105 -8.23 0.84 18.29
N LEU A 106 -7.58 -0.25 17.88
CA LEU A 106 -6.59 -0.19 16.80
C LEU A 106 -7.30 0.02 15.46
N GLU A 107 -6.75 0.91 14.63
CA GLU A 107 -7.29 1.25 13.33
C GLU A 107 -6.19 1.46 12.29
N LEU A 108 -6.51 1.24 11.02
CA LEU A 108 -5.72 1.68 9.88
C LEU A 108 -6.47 2.78 9.14
N TYR A 109 -5.83 3.94 8.94
CA TYR A 109 -6.39 5.03 8.14
C TYR A 109 -5.95 4.93 6.69
N HIS A 110 -6.91 4.84 5.77
CA HIS A 110 -6.64 4.68 4.34
C HIS A 110 -5.59 3.60 4.01
N PRO A 111 -5.72 2.38 4.56
CA PRO A 111 -4.80 1.31 4.19
C PRO A 111 -4.97 0.98 2.70
N GLU A 112 -3.87 0.56 2.08
CA GLU A 112 -3.94 -0.14 0.81
C GLU A 112 -4.55 -1.52 1.07
N TYR A 113 -5.46 -1.99 0.22
CA TYR A 113 -6.00 -3.34 0.33
C TYR A 113 -6.21 -3.99 -1.04
N SER A 114 -6.20 -5.32 -1.04
CA SER A 114 -6.43 -6.14 -2.22
C SER A 114 -7.18 -7.41 -1.83
N ASN A 115 -8.04 -7.89 -2.73
CA ASN A 115 -8.67 -9.20 -2.67
C ASN A 115 -7.89 -10.28 -3.44
N GLN A 116 -6.72 -9.94 -3.99
CA GLN A 116 -5.87 -10.86 -4.75
C GLN A 116 -4.99 -11.67 -3.80
N LEU A 117 -5.62 -12.54 -3.00
CA LEU A 117 -4.97 -13.26 -1.91
C LEU A 117 -3.93 -14.30 -2.39
N ASN A 118 -4.08 -14.77 -3.62
CA ASN A 118 -3.14 -15.70 -4.26
C ASN A 118 -1.87 -15.00 -4.77
N GLN A 119 -1.81 -13.66 -4.73
CA GLN A 119 -0.56 -12.97 -5.06
C GLN A 119 0.47 -13.25 -3.97
N PRO A 120 1.70 -13.64 -4.36
CA PRO A 120 2.78 -13.83 -3.41
C PRO A 120 3.05 -12.53 -2.66
N LEU A 121 3.57 -12.67 -1.45
CA LEU A 121 4.11 -11.53 -0.73
C LEU A 121 5.37 -11.03 -1.43
N GLU A 122 5.72 -9.79 -1.15
CA GLU A 122 6.97 -9.23 -1.63
C GLU A 122 8.14 -10.03 -1.05
N THR A 123 9.11 -10.40 -1.88
CA THR A 123 10.30 -11.15 -1.42
C THR A 123 11.37 -10.23 -0.84
N THR A 124 11.24 -8.93 -1.05
CA THR A 124 12.18 -7.90 -0.62
C THR A 124 11.43 -6.69 -0.06
N LEU A 125 12.15 -5.77 0.58
CA LEU A 125 11.56 -4.52 1.05
C LEU A 125 11.03 -3.70 -0.13
N THR A 126 9.82 -3.18 0.02
CA THR A 126 9.14 -2.43 -1.04
C THR A 126 9.61 -0.97 -1.02
N PRO A 127 10.24 -0.45 -2.08
CA PRO A 127 10.65 0.95 -2.12
C PRO A 127 9.45 1.89 -2.24
N VAL A 128 9.54 3.04 -1.59
CA VAL A 128 8.58 4.14 -1.72
C VAL A 128 9.30 5.36 -2.27
N TYR A 129 8.91 5.77 -3.47
CA TYR A 129 9.54 6.87 -4.19
C TYR A 129 8.83 8.21 -3.91
N PRO A 130 9.54 9.35 -4.04
CA PRO A 130 8.87 10.63 -4.19
C PRO A 130 7.91 10.58 -5.38
N LYS A 131 6.68 11.08 -5.23
CA LYS A 131 5.66 11.04 -6.28
C LYS A 131 5.01 12.40 -6.48
N THR A 132 4.55 12.66 -7.71
CA THR A 132 3.69 13.78 -8.08
C THR A 132 2.26 13.30 -8.34
N GLU A 133 1.35 14.24 -8.50
CA GLU A 133 -0.04 13.93 -8.81
C GLU A 133 -0.15 13.14 -10.13
N GLY A 134 -0.98 12.10 -10.11
CA GLY A 134 -1.25 11.30 -11.30
C GLY A 134 -0.16 10.31 -11.70
N ILE A 135 0.85 10.06 -10.86
CA ILE A 135 1.74 8.90 -10.94
C ILE A 135 1.59 8.05 -9.66
N SER A 136 1.34 6.75 -9.82
CA SER A 136 1.25 5.83 -8.69
C SER A 136 2.61 5.27 -8.28
N GLN A 137 2.74 4.82 -7.02
CA GLN A 137 3.94 4.11 -6.54
C GLN A 137 4.25 2.88 -7.40
N ASN A 138 3.23 2.11 -7.78
CA ASN A 138 3.40 0.93 -8.63
C ASN A 138 3.91 1.30 -10.03
N GLN A 139 3.52 2.45 -10.58
CA GLN A 139 4.06 2.92 -11.86
C GLN A 139 5.55 3.28 -11.74
N LEU A 140 5.95 4.02 -10.70
CA LEU A 140 7.36 4.36 -10.46
C LEU A 140 8.22 3.10 -10.27
N ARG A 141 7.77 2.16 -9.43
CA ARG A 141 8.47 0.88 -9.21
C ARG A 141 8.65 0.12 -10.53
N LYS A 142 7.60 0.02 -11.35
CA LYS A 142 7.67 -0.65 -12.66
C LYS A 142 8.68 0.02 -13.59
N LEU A 143 8.68 1.35 -13.67
CA LEU A 143 9.64 2.10 -14.50
C LEU A 143 11.08 1.86 -14.06
N VAL A 144 11.36 1.90 -12.75
CA VAL A 144 12.70 1.65 -12.22
C VAL A 144 13.13 0.21 -12.50
N LEU A 145 12.28 -0.79 -12.22
CA LEU A 145 12.60 -2.20 -12.48
C LEU A 145 12.84 -2.48 -13.97
N GLN A 146 12.04 -1.89 -14.85
CA GLN A 146 12.26 -1.98 -16.30
C GLN A 146 13.59 -1.39 -16.70
N THR A 147 13.93 -0.21 -16.16
CA THR A 147 15.20 0.46 -16.45
C THR A 147 16.40 -0.35 -15.98
N LEU A 148 16.35 -0.88 -14.76
CA LEU A 148 17.40 -1.77 -14.23
C LEU A 148 17.56 -3.03 -15.09
N ALA A 149 16.46 -3.66 -15.50
CA ALA A 149 16.50 -4.83 -16.37
C ALA A 149 17.15 -4.51 -17.73
N THR A 150 16.82 -3.37 -18.33
CA THR A 150 17.43 -2.93 -19.60
C THR A 150 18.94 -2.70 -19.45
N LEU A 151 19.38 -2.10 -18.35
CA LEU A 151 20.80 -1.83 -18.11
C LEU A 151 21.61 -3.10 -17.80
N GLN A 152 21.00 -4.07 -17.13
CA GLN A 152 21.61 -5.39 -16.94
C GLN A 152 21.84 -6.10 -18.27
N GLN A 153 20.86 -6.02 -19.18
CA GLN A 153 20.97 -6.62 -20.52
C GLN A 153 22.03 -5.95 -21.40
N SER A 154 22.23 -4.65 -21.27
CA SER A 154 23.25 -3.91 -22.03
C SER A 154 24.67 -4.02 -21.44
N GLN A 155 24.88 -4.84 -20.39
CA GLN A 155 26.15 -4.98 -19.65
C GLN A 155 26.72 -3.68 -19.07
N LEU A 156 25.96 -2.59 -19.07
CA LEU A 156 26.40 -1.30 -18.52
C LEU A 156 26.56 -1.34 -16.99
N LEU A 157 25.86 -2.27 -16.32
CA LEU A 157 25.99 -2.52 -14.88
C LEU A 157 27.07 -3.56 -14.52
N ALA A 158 27.69 -4.25 -15.48
CA ALA A 158 28.71 -5.27 -15.19
C ALA A 158 30.07 -4.67 -14.79
N ASN A 159 30.23 -3.35 -14.93
CA ASN A 159 31.47 -2.61 -14.67
C ASN A 159 31.37 -1.62 -13.48
N LEU A 160 30.30 -1.71 -12.69
CA LEU A 160 30.14 -1.04 -11.38
C LEU A 160 30.25 -2.06 -10.27
#